data_AF-A0A920FY73-F1
#
_entry.id   AF-A0A920FY73-F1
#
_cell.length_a   1.000
_cell.length_b   1.000
_cell.length_c   1.000
_cell.angle_alpha   90.00
_cell.angle_beta   90.00
_cell.angle_gamma   90.00
#
_symmetry.space_group_name_H-M   'P 1'
#
loop_
_entity.id
_entity.type
_entity.pdbx_description
1 polymer ?
#
loop_
_entity_poly.entity_id
_entity_poly.type
_entity_poly.pdbx_seq_one_letter_code
_entity_poly.pdbx_strand_id
1 'polypeptide(L)'
;MLSNGETFPSDLNLISTGAQLPAWIQNSSLEKIDEFIGVKTNLQSITDENIFAAGDVANILDFRRPKSGVMAVRQGQILKRKYF
;
A
#
# COMPACT_ATOMS: atom_id res chain seq x y z
N MET A 1 9.55 -0.67 25.85
CA MET A 1 11.01 -0.49 25.71
C MET A 1 11.27 0.15 24.37
N LEU A 2 11.90 1.31 24.35
CA LEU A 2 12.27 2.02 23.12
C LEU A 2 13.46 1.32 22.46
N SER A 3 13.80 1.71 21.23
CA SER A 3 14.92 1.14 20.47
C SER A 3 16.29 1.33 21.14
N ASN A 4 16.42 2.32 22.03
CA ASN A 4 17.60 2.56 22.86
C ASN A 4 17.59 1.77 24.19
N GLY A 5 16.62 0.88 24.40
CA GLY A 5 16.47 0.10 25.63
C GLY A 5 15.76 0.82 26.77
N GLU A 6 15.40 2.10 26.62
CA GLU A 6 14.72 2.85 27.67
C GLU A 6 13.28 2.39 27.88
N THR A 7 12.77 2.57 29.10
CA THR A 7 11.38 2.31 29.47
C THR A 7 10.81 3.53 30.16
N PHE A 8 9.56 3.87 29.85
CA PHE A 8 8.83 4.99 30.43
C PHE A 8 7.54 4.46 31.07
N PRO A 9 7.18 4.89 32.29
CA PRO A 9 5.87 4.61 32.86
C PRO A 9 4.77 5.20 31.96
N SER A 10 3.75 4.41 31.65
CA SER A 10 2.62 4.83 30.81
C SER A 10 1.38 4.02 31.15
N ASP A 11 0.26 4.71 31.37
CA ASP A 11 -1.05 4.08 31.64
C ASP A 11 -1.74 3.61 30.34
N LEU A 12 -1.37 4.19 29.18
CA LEU A 12 -1.90 3.83 27.86
C LEU A 12 -0.89 4.14 26.76
N ASN A 13 -0.62 3.15 25.90
CA ASN A 13 0.19 3.31 24.70
C ASN A 13 -0.67 3.09 23.45
N LEU A 14 -0.75 4.12 22.58
CA LEU A 14 -1.38 4.03 21.26
C LEU A 14 -0.29 4.05 20.20
N ILE A 15 -0.26 3.03 19.34
CA ILE A 15 0.76 2.88 18.30
C ILE A 15 0.10 2.94 16.93
N SER A 16 0.58 3.85 16.09
CA SER A 16 0.22 3.93 14.68
C SER A 16 1.47 3.63 13.84
N THR A 17 1.53 2.43 13.27
CA THR A 17 2.59 2.08 12.32
C THR A 17 2.23 2.57 10.91
N GLY A 18 3.23 2.75 10.06
CA GLY A 18 2.99 2.98 8.64
C GLY A 18 2.33 1.77 7.96
N ALA A 19 1.86 1.96 6.72
CA ALA A 19 1.32 0.88 5.92
C ALA A 19 2.42 -0.11 5.50
N GLN A 20 2.08 -1.39 5.45
CA GLN A 20 2.95 -2.45 4.96
C GLN A 20 2.12 -3.49 4.19
N LEU A 21 2.71 -4.11 3.17
CA LEU A 21 2.10 -5.26 2.52
C LEU A 21 1.97 -6.46 3.46
N PRO A 22 0.85 -7.21 3.40
CA PRO A 22 0.77 -8.54 3.99
C PRO A 22 1.88 -9.46 3.46
N ALA A 23 2.43 -10.34 4.32
CA ALA A 23 3.58 -11.18 3.98
C ALA A 23 3.37 -12.03 2.71
N TRP A 24 2.17 -12.56 2.49
CA TRP A 24 1.88 -13.34 1.29
C TRP A 24 1.94 -12.52 0.00
N ILE A 25 1.64 -11.21 0.05
CA ILE A 25 1.81 -10.31 -1.10
C ILE A 25 3.29 -10.00 -1.30
N GLN A 26 4.03 -9.73 -0.22
CA GLN A 26 5.48 -9.52 -0.31
C GLN A 26 6.16 -10.71 -1.00
N ASN A 27 5.75 -11.93 -0.63
CA ASN A 27 6.28 -13.19 -1.17
C ASN A 27 5.67 -13.61 -2.52
N SER A 28 4.75 -12.84 -3.09
CA SER A 28 4.19 -13.12 -4.42
C SER A 28 5.19 -12.78 -5.54
N SER A 29 4.93 -13.26 -6.75
CA SER A 29 5.70 -12.91 -7.95
C SER A 29 5.41 -11.50 -8.50
N LEU A 30 4.49 -10.75 -7.89
CA LEU A 30 4.17 -9.39 -8.32
C LEU A 30 5.38 -8.47 -8.12
N GLU A 31 5.64 -7.58 -9.06
CA GLU A 31 6.69 -6.57 -8.92
C GLU A 31 6.35 -5.53 -7.84
N LYS A 32 7.35 -5.10 -7.06
CA LYS A 32 7.19 -4.08 -6.02
C LYS A 32 7.94 -2.80 -6.37
N ILE A 33 7.30 -1.66 -6.07
CA ILE A 33 7.88 -0.32 -6.15
C ILE A 33 7.72 0.33 -4.78
N ASP A 34 8.83 0.70 -4.15
CA ASP A 34 8.88 1.19 -2.76
C ASP A 34 8.15 0.24 -1.78
N GLU A 35 8.42 -1.07 -1.81
CA GLU A 35 7.81 -2.08 -0.92
C GLU A 35 6.30 -2.36 -1.12
N PHE A 36 5.67 -1.79 -2.15
CA PHE A 36 4.25 -1.98 -2.48
C PHE A 36 4.07 -2.51 -3.89
N ILE A 37 2.91 -3.09 -4.24
CA ILE A 37 2.65 -3.60 -5.59
C ILE A 37 2.78 -2.47 -6.60
N GLY A 38 3.64 -2.64 -7.61
CA GLY A 38 3.77 -1.69 -8.71
C GLY A 38 2.58 -1.75 -9.65
N VAL A 39 1.92 -0.62 -9.87
CA VAL A 39 0.77 -0.51 -10.78
C VAL A 39 0.94 0.62 -11.79
N LYS A 40 0.33 0.46 -12.96
CA LYS A 40 0.18 1.54 -13.96
C LYS A 40 -0.85 2.57 -13.48
N THR A 41 -1.02 3.69 -14.21
CA THR A 41 -2.00 4.74 -13.88
C THR A 41 -3.47 4.27 -13.95
N ASN A 42 -3.74 3.14 -14.60
CA ASN A 42 -5.03 2.46 -14.61
C ASN A 42 -5.20 1.43 -13.48
N LEU A 43 -4.24 1.35 -12.54
CA LEU A 43 -4.23 0.46 -11.38
C LEU A 43 -4.02 -1.03 -11.67
N GLN A 44 -3.68 -1.37 -12.92
CA GLN A 44 -3.25 -2.70 -13.31
C GLN A 44 -1.82 -2.94 -12.85
N SER A 45 -1.51 -4.16 -12.41
CA SER A 45 -0.14 -4.59 -12.11
C SER A 45 0.76 -4.35 -13.34
N ILE A 46 2.01 -3.97 -13.08
CA ILE A 46 3.02 -3.82 -14.14
C ILE A 46 3.53 -5.16 -14.67
N THR A 47 3.28 -6.26 -13.95
CA THR A 47 3.79 -7.61 -14.28
C THR A 47 2.71 -8.65 -14.58
N ASP A 48 1.44 -8.38 -14.26
CA ASP A 48 0.34 -9.29 -14.55
C ASP A 48 -0.89 -8.49 -15.01
N GLU A 49 -1.34 -8.76 -16.24
CA GLU A 49 -2.44 -8.01 -16.85
C GLU A 49 -3.81 -8.33 -16.24
N ASN A 50 -3.93 -9.46 -15.53
CA ASN A 50 -5.18 -9.89 -14.90
C ASN A 50 -5.32 -9.39 -13.46
N ILE A 51 -4.29 -8.75 -12.91
CA ILE A 51 -4.25 -8.30 -11.51
C ILE A 51 -4.35 -6.78 -11.45
N PHE A 52 -5.23 -6.29 -10.59
CA PHE A 52 -5.39 -4.88 -10.25
C PHE A 52 -5.16 -4.69 -8.75
N ALA A 53 -4.53 -3.59 -8.36
CA ALA A 53 -4.31 -3.25 -6.96
C ALA A 53 -4.64 -1.78 -6.69
N ALA A 54 -5.24 -1.52 -5.53
CA ALA A 54 -5.64 -0.19 -5.08
C ALA A 54 -5.49 -0.07 -3.56
N GLY A 55 -5.57 1.15 -3.06
CA GLY A 55 -5.34 1.51 -1.68
C GLY A 55 -3.88 1.41 -1.28
N ASP A 56 -3.65 1.15 0.00
CA ASP A 56 -2.32 1.23 0.61
C ASP A 56 -1.34 0.21 0.04
N VAL A 57 -1.83 -0.90 -0.53
CA VAL A 57 -1.01 -1.95 -1.13
C VAL A 57 -0.41 -1.60 -2.48
N ALA A 58 -0.89 -0.54 -3.15
CA ALA A 58 -0.52 -0.23 -4.54
C ALA A 58 0.31 1.06 -4.64
N ASN A 59 1.37 1.04 -5.46
CA ASN A 59 2.16 2.21 -5.78
C ASN A 59 2.16 2.44 -7.29
N ILE A 60 1.78 3.65 -7.70
CA ILE A 60 1.67 3.97 -9.14
C ILE A 60 3.07 4.24 -9.66
N LEU A 61 3.47 3.53 -10.71
CA LEU A 61 4.75 3.73 -11.40
C LEU A 61 4.93 5.22 -11.71
N ASP A 62 6.09 5.77 -11.35
CA ASP A 62 6.48 7.17 -11.50
C ASP A 62 5.64 8.20 -10.74
N PHE A 63 4.68 7.78 -9.91
CA PHE A 63 3.82 8.68 -9.12
C PHE A 63 3.70 8.24 -7.67
N ARG A 64 4.44 8.92 -6.78
CA ARG A 64 4.28 8.73 -5.33
C ARG A 64 3.01 9.42 -4.85
N ARG A 65 2.08 8.64 -4.29
CA ARG A 65 0.86 9.14 -3.65
C ARG A 65 0.84 8.74 -2.17
N PRO A 66 0.29 9.59 -1.28
CA PRO A 66 0.07 9.20 0.11
C PRO A 66 -0.77 7.92 0.18
N LYS A 67 -0.38 7.02 1.07
CA LYS A 67 -1.19 5.85 1.43
C LYS A 67 -2.27 6.31 2.41
N SER A 68 -3.48 6.51 1.91
CA SER A 68 -4.59 7.06 2.69
C SER A 68 -5.93 6.57 2.17
N GLY A 69 -6.92 6.52 3.07
CA GLY A 69 -8.29 6.15 2.72
C GLY A 69 -8.88 7.03 1.59
N VAL A 70 -8.56 8.34 1.56
CA VAL A 70 -9.00 9.23 0.47
C VAL A 70 -8.44 8.81 -0.88
N MET A 71 -7.15 8.43 -0.92
CA MET A 71 -6.53 7.93 -2.16
C MET A 71 -7.11 6.59 -2.57
N ALA A 72 -7.36 5.68 -1.61
CA ALA A 72 -8.02 4.39 -1.88
C ALA A 72 -9.41 4.56 -2.50
N VAL A 73 -10.24 5.46 -1.97
CA VAL A 73 -11.58 5.76 -2.52
C VAL A 73 -11.47 6.33 -3.94
N ARG A 74 -10.54 7.25 -4.19
CA ARG A 74 -10.33 7.83 -5.53
C ARG A 74 -9.87 6.78 -6.54
N GLN A 75 -9.02 5.85 -6.12
CA GLN A 75 -8.57 4.74 -6.96
C GLN A 75 -9.71 3.79 -7.32
N GLY A 76 -10.63 3.51 -6.39
CA GLY A 76 -11.85 2.74 -6.69
C GLY A 76 -12.67 3.32 -7.85
N GLN A 77 -12.75 4.65 -7.97
CA GLN A 77 -13.43 5.32 -9.10
C GLN A 77 -12.70 5.14 -10.44
N ILE A 78 -11.37 4.96 -10.43
CA ILE A 78 -10.60 4.65 -11.65
C ILE A 78 -10.95 3.25 -12.14
N LEU A 79 -11.00 2.26 -11.25
CA LEU A 79 -11.38 0.90 -11.60
C LEU A 79 -12.80 0.83 -12.12
N LYS A 80 -13.75 1.47 -11.41
CA LYS A 80 -15.15 1.57 -11.84
C LYS A 80 -15.23 2.08 -13.28
N ARG A 81 -14.69 3.26 -13.57
CA ARG A 81 -14.79 3.88 -14.90
C ARG A 81 -14.15 3.07 -16.04
N LYS A 82 -13.12 2.26 -15.76
CA LYS A 82 -12.36 1.56 -16.80
C LYS A 82 -12.81 0.13 -17.05
N TYR A 83 -13.44 -0.51 -16.07
CA TYR A 83 -13.67 -1.96 -16.09
C TYR A 83 -15.08 -2.39 -15.66
N PHE A 84 -15.94 -1.46 -15.21
CA PHE A 84 -17.31 -1.73 -14.77
C PHE A 84 -18.29 -0.72 -15.39
#